data_AF-A0A229RCW6-F1
#
_entry.id   AF-A0A229RCW6-F1
#
_cell.length_a   1.000
_cell.length_b   1.000
_cell.length_c   1.000
_cell.angle_alpha   90.00
_cell.angle_beta   90.00
_cell.angle_gamma   90.00
#
_symmetry.space_group_name_H-M   'P 1'
#
loop_
_entity.id
_entity.type
_entity.pdbx_description
1 polymer ?
#
loop_
_entity_poly.entity_id
_entity_poly.type
_entity_poly.pdbx_seq_one_letter_code
_entity_poly.pdbx_strand_id
1 'polypeptide(L)'
;GYARLAESTGIATPVLVWLPTTRREAGARTALARVHAGLDDPRAVPVATAAADLLDPAAPHPSPAAAVWLPLTSARANRAGPRYNLADLADAWPGLAPPADPGPDDGESGDAAAASPYRLPPPSPIPPRATPNRIARGEQ
;
A
#
# COMPACT_ATOMS: atom_id res chain seq x y z
N GLY A 1 15.99 1.67 -5.51
CA GLY A 1 14.91 1.72 -4.50
C GLY A 1 13.88 2.75 -4.89
N TYR A 2 12.78 2.91 -4.14
CA TYR A 2 11.65 3.78 -4.51
C TYR A 2 12.04 5.25 -4.77
N ALA A 3 13.04 5.80 -4.07
CA ALA A 3 13.56 7.15 -4.34
C ALA A 3 14.07 7.29 -5.79
N ARG A 4 14.87 6.33 -6.27
CA ARG A 4 15.37 6.30 -7.65
C ARG A 4 14.25 6.09 -8.68
N LEU A 5 13.20 5.34 -8.31
CA LEU A 5 12.04 5.16 -9.17
C LEU A 5 11.30 6.49 -9.35
N ALA A 6 11.06 7.21 -8.24
CA ALA A 6 10.43 8.54 -8.26
C ALA A 6 11.26 9.53 -9.08
N GLU A 7 12.59 9.54 -8.92
CA GLU A 7 13.50 10.37 -9.72
C GLU A 7 13.39 10.06 -11.23
N SER A 8 13.34 8.77 -11.61
CA SER A 8 13.30 8.37 -13.01
C SER A 8 11.94 8.56 -13.69
N THR A 9 10.84 8.56 -12.93
CA THR A 9 9.46 8.54 -13.46
C THR A 9 8.69 9.81 -13.16
N GLY A 10 9.13 10.62 -12.20
CA GLY A 10 8.34 11.69 -11.62
C GLY A 10 7.16 11.21 -10.77
N ILE A 11 6.96 9.89 -10.61
CA ILE A 11 5.84 9.32 -9.85
C ILE A 11 6.31 8.96 -8.45
N ALA A 12 5.87 9.72 -7.46
CA ALA A 12 6.08 9.38 -6.06
C ALA A 12 5.13 8.25 -5.64
N THR A 13 5.67 7.07 -5.38
CA THR A 13 4.90 5.89 -4.96
C THR A 13 4.88 5.77 -3.43
N PRO A 14 3.70 5.87 -2.77
CA PRO A 14 3.62 5.70 -1.33
C PRO A 14 4.00 4.28 -0.90
N VAL A 15 4.82 4.17 0.16
CA VAL A 15 5.15 2.90 0.82
C VAL A 15 4.23 2.72 2.01
N LEU A 16 3.35 1.71 1.94
CA LEU A 16 2.39 1.38 2.98
C LEU A 16 2.85 0.13 3.73
N VAL A 17 3.03 0.25 5.06
CA VAL A 17 3.48 -0.86 5.90
C VAL A 17 2.38 -1.28 6.86
N TRP A 18 1.93 -2.53 6.76
CA TRP A 18 0.92 -3.12 7.62
C TRP A 18 1.56 -3.99 8.71
N LEU A 19 1.28 -3.72 9.98
CA LEU A 19 1.89 -4.39 11.13
C LEU A 19 0.84 -5.17 11.94
N PRO A 20 1.25 -6.25 12.65
CA PRO A 20 0.31 -7.01 13.45
C PRO A 20 -0.25 -6.25 14.66
N THR A 21 0.58 -5.39 15.29
CA THR A 21 0.21 -4.67 16.50
C THR A 21 0.77 -3.26 16.54
N THR A 22 0.11 -2.37 17.27
CA THR A 22 0.57 -1.02 17.61
C THR A 22 1.97 -0.99 18.23
N ARG A 23 2.31 -1.98 19.07
CA ARG A 23 3.66 -2.12 19.63
C ARG A 23 4.70 -2.38 18.54
N ARG A 24 4.41 -3.27 17.59
CA ARG A 24 5.30 -3.54 16.45
C ARG A 24 5.36 -2.35 15.50
N GLU A 25 4.24 -1.66 15.29
CA GLU A 25 4.17 -0.41 14.54
C GLU A 25 5.12 0.64 15.14
N ALA A 26 5.08 0.90 16.46
CA ALA A 26 5.97 1.88 17.09
C ALA A 26 7.47 1.58 16.89
N GLY A 27 7.87 0.31 17.03
CA GLY A 27 9.24 -0.14 16.76
C GLY A 27 9.61 0.02 15.29
N ALA A 28 8.74 -0.42 14.38
CA ALA A 28 8.95 -0.27 12.94
C ALA A 28 9.06 1.20 12.53
N ARG A 29 8.18 2.06 13.03
CA ARG A 29 8.21 3.52 12.79
C ARG A 29 9.54 4.13 13.22
N THR A 30 10.12 3.69 14.33
CA THR A 30 11.42 4.19 14.80
C THR A 30 12.54 3.82 13.82
N ALA A 31 12.56 2.57 13.33
CA ALA A 31 13.55 2.13 12.35
C ALA A 31 13.33 2.80 10.98
N LEU A 32 12.07 2.87 10.53
CA LEU A 32 11.67 3.52 9.27
C LEU A 32 12.02 5.00 9.27
N ALA A 33 11.78 5.73 10.36
CA ALA A 33 12.12 7.15 10.46
C ALA A 33 13.63 7.39 10.29
N ARG A 34 14.47 6.52 10.85
CA ARG A 34 15.94 6.60 10.71
C ARG A 34 16.39 6.38 9.27
N VAL A 35 15.84 5.37 8.59
CA VAL A 35 16.18 5.07 7.20
C VAL A 35 15.64 6.15 6.26
N HIS A 36 14.40 6.59 6.48
CA HIS A 36 13.73 7.61 5.67
C HIS A 36 14.45 8.96 5.74
N ALA A 37 14.94 9.35 6.92
CA ALA A 37 15.75 10.56 7.10
C ALA A 37 17.10 10.52 6.36
N GLY A 38 17.57 9.34 5.97
CA GLY A 38 18.81 9.15 5.20
C GLY A 38 18.61 9.14 3.68
N LEU A 39 17.39 9.36 3.17
CA LEU A 39 17.14 9.50 1.74
C LEU A 39 17.60 10.86 1.24
N ASP A 40 18.09 10.92 -0.01
CA ASP A 40 18.48 12.17 -0.67
C ASP A 40 17.29 13.14 -0.79
N ASP A 41 16.10 12.61 -1.10
CA ASP A 41 14.82 13.32 -1.03
C ASP A 41 13.78 12.47 -0.27
N PRO A 42 13.58 12.73 1.05
CA PRO A 42 12.57 12.03 1.84
C PRO A 42 11.12 12.34 1.40
N ARG A 43 10.86 13.47 0.71
CA ARG A 43 9.50 13.82 0.26
C ARG A 43 9.09 13.02 -0.97
N ALA A 44 10.05 12.53 -1.76
CA ALA A 44 9.81 11.67 -2.91
C ALA A 44 9.35 10.25 -2.53
N VAL A 45 9.51 9.84 -1.26
CA VAL A 45 9.07 8.53 -0.76
C VAL A 45 8.14 8.72 0.43
N PRO A 46 6.84 8.97 0.19
CA PRO A 46 5.84 9.03 1.26
C PRO A 46 5.70 7.66 1.92
N VAL A 47 5.68 7.63 3.26
CA VAL A 47 5.56 6.38 4.02
C VAL A 47 4.42 6.49 5.03
N ALA A 48 3.59 5.47 5.14
CA ALA A 48 2.59 5.34 6.21
C ALA A 48 2.62 3.94 6.82
N THR A 49 2.27 3.87 8.10
CA THR A 49 2.16 2.60 8.84
C THR A 49 0.74 2.42 9.36
N ALA A 50 0.28 1.17 9.44
CA ALA A 50 -0.97 0.82 10.10
C ALA A 50 -0.77 -0.47 10.90
N ALA A 51 -1.66 -0.72 11.87
CA ALA A 51 -1.64 -1.92 12.67
C ALA A 51 -3.00 -2.62 12.70
N ALA A 52 -3.01 -3.95 12.63
CA ALA A 52 -4.22 -4.76 12.55
C ALA A 52 -5.07 -4.73 13.83
N ASP A 53 -4.43 -4.59 14.99
CA ASP A 53 -5.08 -4.46 16.29
C ASP A 53 -5.87 -3.14 16.48
N LEU A 54 -5.80 -2.24 15.50
CA LEU A 54 -6.61 -1.01 15.44
C LEU A 54 -7.92 -1.18 14.67
N LEU A 55 -8.07 -2.26 13.92
CA LEU A 55 -9.34 -2.55 13.24
C LEU A 55 -10.38 -2.91 14.30
N ASP A 56 -11.56 -2.29 14.19
CA ASP A 56 -12.70 -2.64 15.03
C ASP A 56 -13.17 -4.06 14.68
N PRO A 57 -13.05 -5.05 15.59
CA PRO A 57 -13.49 -6.42 15.32
C PRO A 57 -15.01 -6.55 15.26
N ALA A 58 -15.77 -5.56 15.76
CA ALA A 58 -17.22 -5.55 15.70
C ALA A 58 -17.76 -4.95 14.38
N ALA A 59 -16.90 -4.31 13.59
CA ALA A 59 -17.28 -3.83 12.27
C ALA A 59 -17.66 -5.02 11.36
N PRO A 60 -18.69 -4.90 10.50
CA PRO A 60 -19.10 -5.98 9.59
C PRO A 60 -17.95 -6.46 8.68
N HIS A 61 -17.08 -5.52 8.28
CA HIS A 61 -15.95 -5.77 7.38
C HIS A 61 -14.71 -4.98 7.84
N PRO A 62 -13.96 -5.46 8.86
CA PRO A 62 -12.72 -4.82 9.28
C PRO A 62 -11.75 -4.80 8.11
N SER A 63 -11.32 -3.59 7.71
CA SER A 63 -10.58 -3.40 6.47
C SER A 63 -9.43 -2.42 6.66
N PRO A 64 -8.26 -2.67 6.06
CA PRO A 64 -7.19 -1.68 5.94
C PRO A 64 -7.60 -0.37 5.27
N ALA A 65 -8.76 -0.30 4.62
CA ALA A 65 -9.27 0.96 4.07
C ALA A 65 -9.73 1.96 5.15
N ALA A 66 -9.98 1.50 6.38
CA ALA A 66 -10.43 2.32 7.50
C ALA A 66 -9.35 3.32 7.99
N ALA A 67 -9.73 4.16 8.96
CA ALA A 67 -8.90 5.23 9.52
C ALA A 67 -7.79 4.72 10.44
N VAL A 68 -6.91 3.87 9.90
CA VAL A 68 -5.83 3.19 10.63
C VAL A 68 -4.44 3.60 10.15
N TRP A 69 -4.32 4.36 9.05
CA TRP A 69 -3.02 4.73 8.49
C TRP A 69 -2.43 5.95 9.18
N LEU A 70 -1.20 5.82 9.67
CA LEU A 70 -0.43 6.88 10.28
C LEU A 70 0.78 7.23 9.41
N PRO A 71 0.81 8.41 8.77
CA PRO A 71 1.98 8.89 8.04
C PRO A 71 3.24 8.87 8.92
N LEU A 72 4.37 8.47 8.35
CA LEU A 72 5.67 8.47 9.02
C LEU A 72 6.12 9.91 9.30
N THR A 73 5.97 10.77 8.30
CA THR A 73 6.23 12.21 8.36
C THR A 73 4.97 12.95 7.91
N SER A 74 4.33 13.69 8.81
CA SER A 74 3.25 14.62 8.47
C SER A 74 3.83 16.02 8.31
N ALA A 75 3.41 16.75 7.28
CA ALA A 75 3.75 18.17 7.12
C ALA A 75 3.29 19.04 8.31
N ARG A 76 2.28 18.57 9.05
CA ARG A 76 1.83 19.17 10.31
C ARG A 76 2.71 18.65 11.45
N ALA A 77 3.90 19.22 11.55
CA ALA A 77 4.96 18.78 12.43
C ALA A 77 4.58 18.76 13.93
N ASN A 78 5.19 17.82 14.65
CA ASN A 78 5.40 17.73 16.11
C ASN A 78 4.52 16.81 16.97
N ARG A 79 3.52 16.10 16.42
CA ARG A 79 2.85 14.95 17.09
C ARG A 79 2.50 13.86 16.09
N ALA A 80 2.24 12.64 16.58
CA ALA A 80 1.51 11.66 15.79
C ALA A 80 0.19 12.31 15.36
N GLY A 81 0.08 12.64 14.06
CA GLY A 81 -1.11 13.25 13.49
C GLY A 81 -2.32 12.31 13.56
N PRO A 82 -3.48 12.73 13.06
CA PRO A 82 -4.62 11.83 12.96
C PRO A 82 -4.26 10.61 12.10
N ARG A 83 -4.93 9.49 12.36
CA ARG A 83 -4.93 8.36 11.42
C ARG A 83 -5.91 8.67 10.28
N TYR A 84 -5.54 8.29 9.08
CA TYR A 84 -6.29 8.55 7.84
C TYR A 84 -6.91 7.25 7.33
N ASN A 85 -8.07 7.35 6.68
CA ASN A 85 -8.51 6.28 5.79
C ASN A 85 -7.54 6.16 4.62
N LEU A 86 -7.55 5.01 3.94
CA LEU A 86 -6.66 4.81 2.79
C LEU A 86 -6.93 5.83 1.67
N ALA A 87 -8.20 6.20 1.46
CA ALA A 87 -8.60 7.16 0.43
C ALA A 87 -8.12 8.60 0.73
N ASP A 88 -8.08 8.98 2.00
CA ASP A 88 -7.73 10.33 2.44
C ASP A 88 -6.22 10.48 2.72
N LEU A 89 -5.44 9.41 2.55
CA LEU A 89 -4.05 9.36 2.97
C LEU A 89 -3.15 10.31 2.16
N ALA A 90 -3.53 10.60 0.90
CA ALA A 90 -2.80 11.55 0.05
C ALA A 90 -2.78 12.97 0.66
N ASP A 91 -3.80 13.36 1.42
CA ASP A 91 -3.90 14.69 2.04
C ASP A 91 -2.82 14.93 3.10
N ALA A 92 -2.21 13.86 3.64
CA ALA A 92 -1.11 13.96 4.58
C ALA A 92 0.21 14.44 3.93
N TRP A 93 0.29 14.45 2.60
CA TRP A 93 1.49 14.76 1.83
C TRP A 93 1.25 15.85 0.77
N PRO A 94 0.99 17.10 1.21
CA PRO A 94 0.83 18.22 0.30
C PRO A 94 2.14 18.45 -0.47
N GLY A 95 2.14 18.15 -1.77
CA GLY A 95 3.33 18.20 -2.63
C GLY A 95 3.56 16.93 -3.46
N LEU A 96 2.87 15.83 -3.14
CA LEU A 96 2.71 14.72 -4.07
C LEU A 96 1.94 15.22 -5.31
N ALA A 97 2.51 15.02 -6.50
CA ALA A 97 1.75 15.18 -7.72
C ALA A 97 0.49 14.30 -7.62
N PRO A 98 -0.70 14.83 -7.95
CA PRO A 98 -1.89 13.98 -8.08
C PRO A 98 -1.55 12.79 -8.98
N PRO A 99 -2.10 11.60 -8.72
CA PRO A 99 -2.07 10.54 -9.72
C PRO A 99 -2.53 11.17 -11.04
N ALA A 100 -1.82 10.93 -12.13
CA ALA A 100 -2.28 11.41 -13.43
C ALA A 100 -3.74 10.98 -13.59
N ASP A 101 -4.64 11.94 -13.80
CA ASP A 101 -6.01 11.60 -14.16
C ASP A 101 -5.91 10.63 -15.34
N PRO A 102 -6.72 9.55 -15.38
CA PRO A 102 -6.89 8.83 -16.63
C PRO A 102 -7.31 9.89 -17.63
N GLY A 103 -6.41 10.23 -18.56
CA GLY A 103 -6.61 11.35 -19.47
C GLY A 103 -7.98 11.23 -20.14
N PRO A 104 -8.57 12.34 -20.62
CA PRO A 104 -9.75 12.25 -21.45
C PRO A 104 -9.41 11.25 -22.56
N ASP A 105 -10.15 10.15 -22.63
CA ASP A 105 -10.21 9.33 -23.82
C ASP A 105 -10.46 10.34 -24.94
N ASP A 106 -9.49 10.52 -25.83
CA ASP A 106 -9.67 11.35 -27.02
C ASP A 106 -10.82 10.71 -27.78
N GLY A 107 -12.01 11.27 -27.55
CA GLY A 107 -13.27 10.78 -28.06
C GLY A 107 -13.27 10.89 -29.57
N GLU A 108 -12.82 9.82 -30.23
CA GLU A 108 -13.38 9.44 -31.51
C GLU A 108 -14.88 9.24 -31.26
N SER A 109 -15.67 10.19 -31.77
CA SER A 109 -17.13 10.20 -31.63
C SER A 109 -17.69 8.91 -32.22
N GLY A 110 -18.01 7.95 -31.35
CA GLY A 110 -18.55 6.66 -31.74
C GLY A 110 -19.23 5.98 -30.56
N ASP A 111 -20.49 6.35 -30.36
CA ASP A 111 -21.53 5.65 -29.59
C ASP A 111 -21.19 5.23 -28.15
N ALA A 112 -21.84 5.90 -27.19
CA ALA A 112 -21.72 5.65 -25.76
C ALA A 112 -22.34 4.30 -25.37
N ALA A 113 -21.65 3.20 -25.66
CA ALA A 113 -21.87 1.93 -25.00
C ALA A 113 -21.11 1.96 -23.68
N ALA A 114 -21.85 2.04 -22.57
CA ALA A 114 -21.33 1.93 -21.21
C ALA A 114 -20.25 0.85 -21.13
N ALA A 115 -19.01 1.26 -20.87
CA ALA A 115 -17.88 0.35 -20.70
C ALA A 115 -18.19 -0.56 -19.51
N SER A 116 -18.73 -1.74 -19.81
CA SER A 116 -18.85 -2.82 -18.84
C SER A 116 -17.44 -3.14 -18.36
N PRO A 117 -17.19 -3.23 -17.04
CA PRO A 117 -15.86 -3.54 -16.56
C PRO A 117 -15.43 -4.87 -17.17
N TYR A 118 -14.37 -4.83 -17.99
CA TYR A 118 -13.79 -6.03 -18.56
C TYR A 118 -13.24 -6.87 -17.41
N ARG A 119 -14.06 -7.82 -16.94
CA ARG A 119 -13.68 -8.81 -15.94
C ARG A 119 -12.79 -9.82 -16.62
N LEU A 120 -11.49 -9.70 -16.44
CA LEU A 120 -10.58 -10.82 -16.70
C LEU A 120 -11.05 -12.02 -15.86
N PRO A 121 -11.28 -13.20 -16.45
CA PRO A 121 -11.57 -14.38 -15.68
C PRO A 121 -10.39 -14.69 -14.76
N PRO A 122 -10.63 -15.21 -13.54
CA PRO A 122 -9.55 -15.61 -12.66
C PRO A 122 -8.64 -16.61 -13.39
N PRO A 123 -7.31 -16.51 -13.21
CA PRO A 123 -6.39 -17.46 -13.82
C PRO A 123 -6.73 -18.88 -13.36
N SER A 124 -6.51 -19.87 -14.23
CA SER A 124 -6.66 -21.27 -13.84
C SER A 124 -5.73 -21.58 -12.66
N PRO A 125 -6.22 -22.22 -11.59
CA PRO A 125 -5.38 -22.54 -10.44
C PRO A 125 -4.22 -23.43 -10.90
N ILE A 126 -2.99 -23.04 -10.55
CA ILE A 126 -1.82 -23.87 -10.77
C ILE A 126 -1.68 -24.78 -9.54
N PRO A 127 -1.92 -26.10 -9.66
CA PRO A 127 -1.72 -27.00 -8.55
C PRO A 127 -0.24 -27.02 -8.14
N PRO A 128 0.07 -27.12 -6.83
CA PRO A 128 1.45 -27.27 -6.39
C PRO A 128 2.08 -28.50 -7.04
N ARG A 129 3.37 -28.42 -7.36
CA ARG A 129 4.12 -29.58 -7.87
C ARG A 129 4.00 -30.70 -6.85
N ALA A 130 3.46 -31.85 -7.26
CA ALA A 130 3.41 -33.04 -6.43
C ALA A 130 4.84 -33.41 -6.03
N THR A 131 5.16 -33.27 -4.74
CA THR A 131 6.36 -33.88 -4.17
C THR A 131 6.19 -35.40 -4.28
N PRO A 132 7.16 -36.13 -4.85
CA PRO A 132 7.08 -37.58 -4.87
C PRO A 132 7.00 -38.10 -3.44
N ASN A 133 5.96 -38.89 -3.15
CA ASN A 133 5.84 -39.60 -1.88
C ASN A 133 7.12 -40.44 -1.70
N ARG A 134 7.91 -40.09 -0.67
CA ARG A 134 9.01 -40.93 -0.21
C ARG A 134 8.38 -42.16 0.43
N ILE A 135 8.17 -43.20 -0.37
CA ILE A 135 7.81 -44.52 0.14
C ILE A 135 8.89 -44.89 1.15
N ALA A 136 8.52 -44.95 2.43
CA ALA A 136 9.35 -45.53 3.47
C ALA A 136 9.62 -46.99 3.05
N ARG A 137 10.85 -47.27 2.65
CA ARG A 137 11.31 -48.65 2.50
C ARG A 137 11.37 -49.20 3.92
N GLY A 138 10.58 -50.25 4.13
CA GLY A 138 10.27 -50.85 5.41
C GLY A 138 11.48 -51.35 6.20
N GLU A 139 11.13 -51.68 7.43
CA GLU A 139 11.92 -52.37 8.44
C GLU A 139 12.69 -53.58 7.89
N GLN A 140 13.95 -53.70 8.32
CA GLN A 140 14.57 -54.90 8.86
C GLN A 140 15.79 -54.50 9.68
#